data_AF-A0A7S2XFF8-F1
#
_entry.id   AF-A0A7S2XFF8-F1
#
_cell.length_a   1.000
_cell.length_b   1.000
_cell.length_c   1.000
_cell.angle_alpha   90.00
_cell.angle_beta   90.00
_cell.angle_gamma   90.00
#
_symmetry.space_group_name_H-M   'P 1'
#
loop_
_entity.id
_entity.type
_entity.pdbx_description
1 polymer ?
#
loop_
_entity_poly.entity_id
_entity_poly.type
_entity_poly.pdbx_seq_one_letter_code
_entity_poly.pdbx_strand_id
1 'polypeptide(L)'
;CIPSPLLALSTLLLGASLTESAMMPRKQSSSLAENPGQNPLCERNWIIAISTGRAGSTSLMGMLNDVPRISMYGENEGVLMFAHGQLASHGIDAVDGPYSHGRLNMPKYFKSLQEFIVNMMGHNDDNADVHYVGYKQLANRVPSYDFLRQAFPCAKIILNYRHNLTAQAESYEELKWLPKHAGPNYVEEVRPWLRKLTDEAKEFAARDKNT
;
A
#
# COMPACT_ATOMS: atom_id res chain seq x y z
N CYS A 1 24.61 -65.99 8.19
CA CYS A 1 25.03 -64.58 8.05
C CYS A 1 24.51 -64.05 6.72
N ILE A 2 23.37 -63.36 6.74
CA ILE A 2 22.72 -62.77 5.57
C ILE A 2 22.74 -61.26 5.83
N PRO A 3 23.26 -60.41 4.92
CA PRO A 3 23.36 -58.98 5.20
C PRO A 3 22.03 -58.27 4.92
N SER A 4 21.66 -57.37 5.83
CA SER A 4 20.54 -56.43 5.69
C SER A 4 20.79 -55.43 4.56
N PRO A 5 19.74 -54.98 3.83
CA PRO A 5 19.88 -53.85 2.92
C PRO A 5 19.68 -52.53 3.68
N LEU A 6 20.65 -51.63 3.49
CA LEU A 6 20.59 -50.22 3.84
C LEU A 6 19.47 -49.53 3.04
N LEU A 7 18.49 -48.97 3.74
CA LEU A 7 17.53 -48.01 3.19
C LEU A 7 18.22 -46.64 3.07
N ALA A 8 18.55 -46.25 1.86
CA ALA A 8 19.00 -44.90 1.52
C ALA A 8 17.78 -43.96 1.52
N LEU A 9 17.71 -43.07 2.51
CA LEU A 9 16.82 -41.90 2.47
C LEU A 9 17.35 -40.93 1.41
N SER A 10 16.61 -40.78 0.31
CA SER A 10 16.87 -39.73 -0.68
C SER A 10 16.25 -38.43 -0.17
N THR A 11 17.10 -37.50 0.26
CA THR A 11 16.71 -36.14 0.62
C THR A 11 16.46 -35.35 -0.66
N LEU A 12 15.20 -35.21 -1.06
CA LEU A 12 14.79 -34.26 -2.08
C LEU A 12 14.86 -32.83 -1.50
N LEU A 13 15.96 -32.14 -1.78
CA LEU A 13 16.06 -30.69 -1.61
C LEU A 13 15.33 -30.01 -2.78
N LEU A 14 14.05 -29.65 -2.59
CA LEU A 14 13.42 -28.64 -3.43
C LEU A 14 14.00 -27.27 -3.05
N GLY A 15 14.96 -26.82 -3.84
CA GLY A 15 15.37 -25.42 -3.87
C GLY A 15 14.26 -24.58 -4.50
N ALA A 16 13.41 -23.98 -3.68
CA ALA A 16 12.53 -22.90 -4.13
C ALA A 16 13.38 -21.64 -4.33
N SER A 17 13.84 -21.45 -5.57
CA SER A 17 14.40 -20.17 -6.01
C SER A 17 13.25 -19.17 -6.12
N LEU A 18 13.17 -18.25 -5.15
CA LEU A 18 12.34 -17.04 -5.23
C LEU A 18 12.94 -16.14 -6.31
N THR A 19 12.53 -16.37 -7.56
CA THR A 19 12.84 -15.48 -8.67
C THR A 19 11.92 -14.26 -8.65
N GLU A 20 12.49 -13.19 -9.15
CA GLU A 20 12.06 -11.80 -9.13
C GLU A 20 10.56 -11.56 -9.33
N SER A 21 10.08 -10.52 -8.62
CA SER A 21 8.81 -9.83 -8.84
C SER A 21 8.40 -9.86 -10.31
N ALA A 22 7.25 -10.47 -10.58
CA ALA A 22 6.49 -10.25 -11.80
C ALA A 22 6.26 -8.75 -11.96
N MET A 23 7.13 -8.13 -12.75
CA MET A 23 7.01 -6.74 -13.18
C MET A 23 5.70 -6.65 -13.96
N MET A 24 4.69 -6.02 -13.35
CA MET A 24 3.38 -5.84 -13.98
C MET A 24 3.58 -5.29 -15.40
N PRO A 25 2.89 -5.82 -16.42
CA PRO A 25 3.07 -5.38 -17.79
C PRO A 25 2.75 -3.88 -17.91
N ARG A 26 3.81 -3.09 -18.05
CA ARG A 26 3.77 -1.63 -18.22
C ARG A 26 3.32 -1.28 -19.64
N LYS A 27 2.12 -1.69 -20.02
CA LYS A 27 1.46 -1.31 -21.27
C LYS A 27 -0.03 -1.62 -21.23
N GLN A 28 -0.81 -0.75 -20.59
CA GLN A 28 -2.09 -0.35 -21.17
C GLN A 28 -2.19 1.18 -21.18
N SER A 29 -1.86 1.68 -22.36
CA SER A 29 -2.23 2.96 -22.95
C SER A 29 -3.58 3.50 -22.49
N SER A 30 -3.56 4.66 -21.85
CA SER A 30 -4.28 5.86 -22.31
C SER A 30 -5.74 5.67 -22.75
N SER A 31 -6.64 5.29 -21.84
CA SER A 31 -8.07 5.63 -22.01
C SER A 31 -8.76 6.07 -20.71
N LEU A 32 -8.00 6.37 -19.65
CA LEU A 32 -8.53 7.06 -18.46
C LEU A 32 -8.45 8.58 -18.57
N ALA A 33 -8.13 9.10 -19.77
CA ALA A 33 -8.34 10.50 -20.12
C ALA A 33 -9.82 10.76 -20.47
N GLU A 34 -10.74 10.29 -19.63
CA GLU A 34 -12.08 10.85 -19.58
C GLU A 34 -12.00 12.11 -18.71
N ASN A 35 -12.85 13.10 -18.97
CA ASN A 35 -12.83 14.42 -18.34
C ASN A 35 -12.45 14.31 -16.84
N PRO A 36 -11.61 15.21 -16.30
CA PRO A 36 -11.18 15.14 -14.89
C PRO A 36 -12.34 15.15 -13.87
N GLY A 37 -13.58 15.44 -14.30
CA GLY A 37 -14.81 15.30 -13.50
C GLY A 37 -15.62 14.00 -13.72
N GLN A 38 -15.13 13.01 -14.47
CA GLN A 38 -15.85 11.77 -14.80
C GLN A 38 -15.12 10.49 -14.39
N ASN A 39 -13.85 10.55 -13.97
CA ASN A 39 -13.19 9.33 -13.47
C ASN A 39 -13.86 8.92 -12.14
N PRO A 40 -14.55 7.77 -12.07
CA PRO A 40 -15.24 7.35 -10.85
C PRO A 40 -14.28 7.13 -9.68
N LEU A 41 -12.99 6.90 -9.95
CA LEU A 41 -11.94 6.78 -8.93
C LEU A 41 -11.50 8.13 -8.34
N CYS A 42 -11.98 9.24 -8.90
CA CYS A 42 -11.72 10.61 -8.47
C CYS A 42 -12.97 11.29 -7.89
N GLU A 43 -14.08 10.56 -7.71
CA GLU A 43 -15.31 11.07 -7.09
C GLU A 43 -15.07 11.64 -5.69
N ARG A 44 -14.02 11.18 -5.00
CA ARG A 44 -13.61 11.64 -3.67
C ARG A 44 -12.23 12.29 -3.72
N ASN A 45 -12.07 13.40 -2.99
CA ASN A 45 -10.76 14.02 -2.81
C ASN A 45 -9.97 13.27 -1.73
N TRP A 46 -9.23 12.25 -2.15
CA TRP A 46 -8.47 11.39 -1.25
C TRP A 46 -7.23 12.10 -0.67
N ILE A 47 -6.99 11.93 0.63
CA ILE A 47 -5.72 12.26 1.28
C ILE A 47 -5.14 10.97 1.88
N ILE A 48 -3.95 10.57 1.43
CA ILE A 48 -3.28 9.36 1.96
C ILE A 48 -1.99 9.80 2.66
N ALA A 49 -2.01 9.73 3.99
CA ALA A 49 -0.84 10.07 4.80
C ALA A 49 0.00 8.80 5.03
N ILE A 50 1.14 8.71 4.35
CA ILE A 50 2.07 7.60 4.47
C ILE A 50 3.19 8.02 5.40
N SER A 51 3.43 7.23 6.45
CA SER A 51 4.41 7.60 7.46
C SER A 51 5.32 6.47 7.87
N THR A 52 6.56 6.78 8.20
CA THR A 52 7.31 5.90 9.10
C THR A 52 6.68 5.98 10.49
N GLY A 53 6.55 4.85 11.20
CA GLY A 53 5.91 4.93 12.51
C GLY A 53 6.79 5.70 13.50
N ARG A 54 6.15 6.31 14.49
CA ARG A 54 6.76 7.27 15.44
C ARG A 54 7.33 8.55 14.80
N ALA A 55 6.92 8.89 13.58
CA ALA A 55 7.25 10.16 12.94
C ALA A 55 6.22 11.28 13.16
N GLY A 56 5.33 11.17 14.15
CA GLY A 56 4.32 12.20 14.43
C GLY A 56 3.10 12.16 13.49
N SER A 57 2.88 11.07 12.76
CA SER A 57 1.76 10.97 11.81
C SER A 57 0.38 10.95 12.45
N THR A 58 0.26 10.50 13.70
CA THR A 58 -0.99 10.66 14.47
C THR A 58 -1.26 12.13 14.80
N SER A 59 -0.22 12.90 15.12
CA SER A 59 -0.36 14.35 15.32
C SER A 59 -0.74 15.07 14.04
N LEU A 60 -0.08 14.73 12.92
CA LEU A 60 -0.46 15.23 11.58
C LEU A 60 -1.92 14.91 11.25
N MET A 61 -2.37 13.68 11.50
CA MET A 61 -3.75 13.26 11.29
C MET A 61 -4.73 14.10 12.13
N GLY A 62 -4.41 14.35 13.41
CA GLY A 62 -5.20 15.24 14.27
C GLY A 62 -5.28 16.66 13.71
N MET A 63 -4.15 17.24 13.33
CA MET A 63 -4.11 18.57 12.71
C MET A 63 -4.92 18.65 11.41
N LEU A 64 -4.92 17.60 10.60
CA LEU A 64 -5.74 17.54 9.39
C LEU A 64 -7.24 17.46 9.72
N ASN A 65 -7.62 16.76 10.79
CA ASN A 65 -9.01 16.71 11.27
C ASN A 65 -9.49 18.04 11.87
N ASP A 66 -8.58 18.89 12.34
CA ASP A 66 -8.92 20.25 12.79
C ASP A 66 -9.25 21.21 11.62
N VAL A 67 -8.88 20.84 10.38
CA VAL A 67 -9.22 21.61 9.18
C VAL A 67 -10.66 21.30 8.77
N PRO A 68 -11.53 22.31 8.60
CA PRO A 68 -12.91 22.07 8.16
C PRO A 68 -12.97 21.25 6.87
N ARG A 69 -13.95 20.34 6.80
CA ARG A 69 -14.26 19.50 5.64
C ARG A 69 -13.19 18.45 5.28
N ILE A 70 -12.21 18.22 6.17
CA ILE A 70 -11.27 17.11 6.07
C ILE A 70 -11.62 16.07 7.12
N SER A 71 -11.69 14.80 6.70
CA SER A 71 -11.87 13.65 7.60
C SER A 71 -10.78 12.62 7.35
N MET A 72 -9.86 12.51 8.28
CA MET A 72 -8.75 11.57 8.31
C MET A 72 -8.98 10.48 9.35
N TYR A 73 -8.76 9.23 8.95
CA TYR A 73 -8.87 8.07 9.81
C TYR A 73 -7.51 7.43 10.10
N GLY A 74 -7.48 6.60 11.14
CA GLY A 74 -6.29 5.88 11.60
C GLY A 74 -5.82 4.79 10.64
N GLU A 75 -4.88 3.98 11.14
CA GLU A 75 -4.33 2.84 10.41
C GLU A 75 -5.42 1.79 10.12
N ASN A 76 -5.39 1.23 8.92
CA ASN A 76 -6.37 0.25 8.45
C ASN A 76 -5.79 -1.18 8.35
N GLU A 77 -4.86 -1.51 9.24
CA GLU A 77 -4.18 -2.82 9.32
C GLU A 77 -3.49 -3.28 8.00
N GLY A 78 -3.32 -2.38 7.03
CA GLY A 78 -2.68 -2.68 5.75
C GLY A 78 -3.63 -3.26 4.71
N VAL A 79 -4.91 -2.84 4.71
CA VAL A 79 -5.90 -3.24 3.69
C VAL A 79 -5.38 -3.10 2.26
N LEU A 80 -4.64 -2.03 1.96
CA LEU A 80 -4.07 -1.81 0.63
C LEU A 80 -3.01 -2.85 0.28
N MET A 81 -2.17 -3.22 1.26
CA MET A 81 -1.17 -4.26 1.07
C MET A 81 -1.85 -5.60 0.83
N PHE A 82 -2.92 -5.90 1.58
CA PHE A 82 -3.73 -7.10 1.37
C PHE A 82 -4.34 -7.12 -0.04
N ALA A 83 -4.99 -6.04 -0.46
CA ALA A 83 -5.58 -5.90 -1.79
C ALA A 83 -4.54 -6.11 -2.90
N HIS A 84 -3.38 -5.46 -2.78
CA HIS A 84 -2.26 -5.65 -3.71
C HIS A 84 -1.74 -7.09 -3.73
N GLY A 85 -1.62 -7.75 -2.57
CA GLY A 85 -1.21 -9.15 -2.46
C GLY A 85 -2.20 -10.13 -3.10
N GLN A 86 -3.50 -9.85 -3.00
CA GLN A 86 -4.54 -10.62 -3.70
C GLN A 86 -4.40 -10.45 -5.22
N LEU A 87 -4.24 -9.22 -5.70
CA LEU A 87 -4.04 -8.94 -7.12
C LEU A 87 -2.79 -9.61 -7.67
N ALA A 88 -1.69 -9.61 -6.91
CA ALA A 88 -0.44 -10.26 -7.30
C ALA A 88 -0.55 -11.79 -7.33
N SER A 89 -1.29 -12.38 -6.38
CA SER A 89 -1.47 -13.84 -6.28
C SER A 89 -2.39 -14.39 -7.36
N HIS A 90 -3.49 -13.70 -7.64
CA HIS A 90 -4.50 -14.15 -8.61
C HIS A 90 -4.19 -13.71 -10.04
N GLY A 91 -3.41 -12.65 -10.21
CA GLY A 91 -3.18 -12.04 -11.51
C GLY A 91 -4.41 -11.29 -12.02
N ILE A 92 -4.25 -10.65 -13.18
CA ILE A 92 -5.31 -9.84 -13.82
C ILE A 92 -6.07 -10.67 -14.86
N ASP A 93 -5.39 -11.63 -15.49
CA ASP A 93 -5.92 -12.42 -16.59
C ASP A 93 -6.83 -13.55 -16.08
N ALA A 94 -7.60 -14.12 -17.00
CA ALA A 94 -8.43 -15.27 -16.68
C ALA A 94 -7.55 -16.48 -16.36
N VAL A 95 -7.93 -17.24 -15.34
CA VAL A 95 -7.24 -18.46 -14.92
C VAL A 95 -8.25 -19.60 -14.93
N ASP A 96 -7.84 -20.78 -15.38
CA ASP A 96 -8.62 -22.02 -15.35
C ASP A 96 -8.27 -22.88 -14.13
N GLY A 97 -9.19 -23.78 -13.74
CA GLY A 97 -8.97 -24.74 -12.65
C GLY A 97 -9.65 -24.38 -11.31
N PRO A 98 -9.20 -24.94 -10.18
CA PRO A 98 -9.85 -24.76 -8.87
C PRO A 98 -9.88 -23.31 -8.35
N TYR A 99 -8.96 -22.47 -8.83
CA TYR A 99 -8.91 -21.04 -8.53
C TYR A 99 -9.39 -20.19 -9.72
N SER A 100 -10.25 -20.75 -10.56
CA SER A 100 -10.66 -20.08 -11.79
C SER A 100 -11.42 -18.79 -11.53
N HIS A 101 -11.07 -17.77 -12.29
CA HIS A 101 -11.77 -16.50 -12.34
C HIS A 101 -11.66 -15.90 -13.74
N GLY A 102 -12.62 -15.05 -14.09
CA GLY A 102 -12.53 -14.22 -15.28
C GLY A 102 -11.44 -13.16 -15.15
N ARG A 103 -11.17 -12.46 -16.26
CA ARG A 103 -10.29 -11.30 -16.26
C ARG A 103 -10.83 -10.22 -15.33
N LEU A 104 -9.97 -9.67 -14.47
CA LEU A 104 -10.37 -8.61 -13.55
C LEU A 104 -10.63 -7.31 -14.30
N ASN A 105 -11.77 -6.68 -14.00
CA ASN A 105 -12.07 -5.31 -14.41
C ASN A 105 -11.40 -4.36 -13.42
N MET A 106 -10.22 -3.85 -13.76
CA MET A 106 -9.39 -3.03 -12.86
C MET A 106 -10.08 -1.74 -12.38
N PRO A 107 -10.75 -0.93 -13.23
CA PRO A 107 -11.52 0.22 -12.76
C PRO A 107 -12.58 -0.16 -11.71
N LYS A 108 -13.34 -1.24 -11.96
CA LYS A 108 -14.35 -1.72 -11.01
C LYS A 108 -13.72 -2.22 -9.71
N TYR A 109 -12.61 -2.96 -9.81
CA TYR A 109 -11.86 -3.44 -8.65
C TYR A 109 -11.39 -2.29 -7.76
N PHE A 110 -10.77 -1.25 -8.35
CA PHE A 110 -10.31 -0.10 -7.60
C PHE A 110 -11.46 0.71 -7.00
N LYS A 111 -12.58 0.87 -7.72
CA LYS A 111 -13.78 1.51 -7.17
C LYS A 111 -14.29 0.74 -5.95
N SER A 112 -14.41 -0.59 -6.04
CA SER A 112 -14.82 -1.42 -4.90
C SER A 112 -13.83 -1.37 -3.74
N LEU A 113 -12.53 -1.26 -4.00
CA LEU A 113 -11.52 -1.06 -2.95
C LEU A 113 -11.70 0.30 -2.25
N GLN A 114 -11.94 1.37 -3.00
CA GLN A 114 -12.22 2.70 -2.43
C GLN A 114 -13.48 2.67 -1.56
N GLU A 115 -14.58 2.09 -2.06
CA GLU A 115 -15.84 1.93 -1.31
C GLU A 115 -15.64 1.09 -0.05
N PHE A 116 -14.89 -0.02 -0.13
CA PHE A 116 -14.55 -0.84 1.03
C PHE A 116 -13.83 -0.02 2.11
N ILE A 117 -12.86 0.81 1.72
CA ILE A 117 -12.12 1.66 2.66
C ILE A 117 -13.04 2.71 3.29
N VAL A 118 -13.91 3.36 2.51
CA VAL A 118 -14.92 4.31 3.02
C VAL A 118 -15.83 3.66 4.07
N ASN A 119 -16.37 2.49 3.75
CA ASN A 119 -17.26 1.75 4.66
C ASN A 119 -16.54 1.31 5.93
N MET A 120 -15.30 0.84 5.83
CA MET A 120 -14.48 0.45 6.97
C MET A 120 -14.14 1.64 7.88
N MET A 121 -14.03 2.85 7.33
CA MET A 121 -13.85 4.08 8.12
C MET A 121 -15.14 4.49 8.86
N GLY A 122 -16.27 3.82 8.61
CA GLY A 122 -17.56 4.18 9.21
C GLY A 122 -18.05 5.56 8.75
N HIS A 123 -17.62 6.00 7.57
CA HIS A 123 -18.11 7.25 6.99
C HIS A 123 -19.48 6.99 6.38
N ASN A 124 -20.51 7.58 6.98
CA ASN A 124 -21.84 7.60 6.38
C ASN A 124 -21.89 8.80 5.42
N ASP A 125 -22.45 8.61 4.23
CA ASP A 125 -22.62 9.67 3.22
C ASP A 125 -23.49 10.86 3.73
N ASP A 126 -24.04 10.76 4.94
CA ASP A 126 -24.80 11.80 5.64
C ASP A 126 -23.94 13.02 6.05
N ASN A 127 -22.61 12.90 6.06
CA ASN A 127 -21.70 14.01 6.35
C ASN A 127 -21.44 14.86 5.10
N ALA A 128 -22.50 15.49 4.59
CA ALA A 128 -22.48 16.32 3.37
C ALA A 128 -21.41 17.44 3.38
N ASP A 129 -20.87 17.79 4.57
CA ASP A 129 -19.83 18.80 4.73
C ASP A 129 -18.40 18.29 4.52
N VAL A 130 -18.17 16.97 4.40
CA VAL A 130 -16.82 16.42 4.21
C VAL A 130 -16.44 16.42 2.73
N HIS A 131 -15.40 17.18 2.40
CA HIS A 131 -14.89 17.32 1.03
C HIS A 131 -13.67 16.45 0.75
N TYR A 132 -12.85 16.22 1.78
CA TYR A 132 -11.64 15.40 1.69
C TYR A 132 -11.75 14.25 2.68
N VAL A 133 -11.54 13.04 2.19
CA VAL A 133 -11.53 11.82 3.00
C VAL A 133 -10.15 11.20 2.89
N GLY A 134 -9.64 10.71 3.99
CA GLY A 134 -8.31 10.14 4.00
C GLY A 134 -8.05 9.23 5.16
N TYR A 135 -6.89 8.59 5.13
CA TYR A 135 -6.41 7.79 6.24
C TYR A 135 -4.90 7.82 6.30
N LYS A 136 -4.40 7.45 7.47
CA LYS A 136 -2.98 7.37 7.76
C LYS A 136 -2.54 5.91 7.73
N GLN A 137 -1.46 5.62 7.02
CA GLN A 137 -0.89 4.27 6.94
C GLN A 137 0.62 4.26 7.18
N LEU A 138 1.09 3.19 7.82
CA LEU A 138 2.52 2.96 7.98
C LEU A 138 3.16 2.53 6.67
N ALA A 139 4.36 3.05 6.43
CA ALA A 139 5.20 2.77 5.28
C ALA A 139 5.27 1.29 4.87
N ASN A 140 5.55 0.41 5.84
CA ASN A 140 5.68 -1.03 5.65
C ASN A 140 4.35 -1.76 5.41
N ARG A 141 3.23 -1.04 5.37
CA ARG A 141 1.88 -1.56 5.18
C ARG A 141 1.18 -0.92 3.97
N VAL A 142 1.93 -0.20 3.14
CA VAL A 142 1.46 0.40 1.90
C VAL A 142 2.06 -0.38 0.72
N PRO A 143 1.29 -0.69 -0.33
CA PRO A 143 1.79 -1.37 -1.52
C PRO A 143 2.72 -0.46 -2.34
N SER A 144 3.02 -0.84 -3.58
CA SER A 144 3.81 -0.01 -4.48
C SER A 144 3.12 1.33 -4.78
N TYR A 145 3.93 2.35 -5.08
CA TYR A 145 3.41 3.65 -5.52
C TYR A 145 2.57 3.52 -6.81
N ASP A 146 2.95 2.64 -7.74
CA ASP A 146 2.18 2.37 -8.95
C ASP A 146 0.79 1.81 -8.63
N PHE A 147 0.64 0.97 -7.62
CA PHE A 147 -0.67 0.51 -7.17
C PHE A 147 -1.49 1.67 -6.61
N LEU A 148 -0.91 2.52 -5.77
CA LEU A 148 -1.60 3.70 -5.24
C LEU A 148 -2.08 4.65 -6.35
N ARG A 149 -1.26 4.88 -7.37
CA ARG A 149 -1.64 5.75 -8.50
C ARG A 149 -2.80 5.18 -9.31
N GLN A 150 -2.85 3.86 -9.48
CA GLN A 150 -3.94 3.22 -10.20
C GLN A 150 -5.22 3.18 -9.36
N ALA A 151 -5.08 2.87 -8.06
CA ALA A 151 -6.20 2.77 -7.14
C ALA A 151 -6.78 4.15 -6.75
N PHE A 152 -5.94 5.19 -6.67
CA PHE A 152 -6.31 6.54 -6.23
C PHE A 152 -5.66 7.62 -7.11
N PRO A 153 -6.05 7.70 -8.39
CA PRO A 153 -5.38 8.57 -9.37
C PRO A 153 -5.42 10.06 -9.03
N CYS A 154 -6.41 10.50 -8.24
CA CYS A 154 -6.56 11.89 -7.81
C CYS A 154 -6.21 12.14 -6.33
N ALA A 155 -5.57 11.18 -5.65
CA ALA A 155 -5.20 11.35 -4.25
C ALA A 155 -4.05 12.35 -4.05
N LYS A 156 -4.15 13.13 -2.98
CA LYS A 156 -3.02 13.86 -2.40
C LYS A 156 -2.28 12.92 -1.46
N ILE A 157 -1.02 12.62 -1.75
CA ILE A 157 -0.19 11.76 -0.90
C ILE A 157 0.70 12.64 -0.03
N ILE A 158 0.63 12.46 1.28
CA ILE A 158 1.49 13.15 2.25
C ILE A 158 2.51 12.13 2.75
N LEU A 159 3.80 12.40 2.51
CA LEU A 159 4.89 11.62 3.06
C LEU A 159 5.37 12.25 4.37
N ASN A 160 5.22 11.53 5.47
CA ASN A 160 5.64 11.99 6.80
C ASN A 160 6.77 11.10 7.34
N TYR A 161 7.94 11.67 7.55
CA TYR A 161 9.10 10.94 8.06
C TYR A 161 9.88 11.78 9.05
N ARG A 162 10.55 11.11 9.99
CA ARG A 162 11.48 11.74 10.93
C ARG A 162 12.88 11.69 10.34
N HIS A 163 13.58 12.82 10.29
CA HIS A 163 14.96 12.86 9.80
C HIS A 163 15.92 12.04 10.68
N ASN A 164 15.75 12.12 12.01
CA ASN A 164 16.51 11.34 12.97
C ASN A 164 15.91 9.93 13.10
N LEU A 165 16.34 9.02 12.22
CA LEU A 165 15.90 7.62 12.20
C LEU A 165 16.33 6.83 13.44
N THR A 166 17.45 7.19 14.07
CA THR A 166 17.91 6.56 15.32
C THR A 166 16.93 6.83 16.45
N ALA A 167 16.62 8.11 16.71
CA ALA A 167 15.62 8.48 17.71
C ALA A 167 14.21 7.96 17.39
N GLN A 168 13.92 7.74 16.10
CA GLN A 168 12.69 7.08 15.69
C GLN A 168 12.70 5.59 16.09
N ALA A 169 13.78 4.86 15.84
CA ALA A 169 13.94 3.46 16.22
C ALA A 169 13.91 3.28 17.74
N GLU A 170 14.65 4.08 18.50
CA GLU A 170 14.65 4.07 19.97
C GLU A 170 13.24 4.26 20.54
N SER A 171 12.43 5.13 19.94
CA SER A 171 11.04 5.34 20.39
C SER A 171 10.10 4.14 20.18
N TYR A 172 10.50 3.14 19.38
CA TYR A 172 9.80 1.85 19.34
C TYR A 172 10.23 0.95 20.50
N GLU A 173 11.50 0.96 20.88
CA GLU A 173 12.03 0.14 21.97
C GLU A 173 11.49 0.56 23.34
N GLU A 174 11.23 1.86 23.53
CA GLU A 174 10.58 2.39 24.73
C GLU A 174 9.15 1.86 24.90
N LEU A 175 8.47 1.51 23.80
CA LEU A 175 7.12 0.94 23.79
C LEU A 175 7.15 -0.59 23.95
N LYS A 176 7.84 -1.09 24.99
CA LYS A 176 8.06 -2.51 25.37
C LYS A 176 6.83 -3.44 25.30
N TRP A 177 5.62 -2.91 25.12
CA TRP A 177 4.33 -3.60 24.99
C TRP A 177 3.88 -3.87 23.54
N LEU A 178 4.66 -3.48 22.51
CA LEU A 178 4.44 -3.87 21.12
C LEU A 178 5.51 -4.88 20.66
N PRO A 179 5.46 -6.14 21.12
CA PRO A 179 6.32 -7.18 20.58
C PRO A 179 5.81 -7.51 19.17
N LYS A 180 6.45 -6.99 18.10
CA LYS A 180 6.57 -7.60 16.74
C LYS A 180 6.86 -6.65 15.56
N HIS A 181 6.92 -5.32 15.71
CA HIS A 181 6.88 -4.44 14.52
C HIS A 181 8.17 -3.69 14.16
N ALA A 182 9.17 -3.63 15.04
CA ALA A 182 10.49 -3.12 14.70
C ALA A 182 11.52 -4.23 14.96
N GLY A 183 11.89 -4.97 13.91
CA GLY A 183 13.07 -5.83 13.99
C GLY A 183 14.34 -4.98 14.18
N PRO A 184 15.47 -5.58 14.61
CA PRO A 184 16.74 -4.87 14.78
C PRO A 184 17.23 -4.17 13.51
N ASN A 185 16.67 -4.52 12.34
CA ASN A 185 17.01 -3.97 11.04
C ASN A 185 16.01 -2.92 10.52
N TYR A 186 15.06 -2.44 11.32
CA TYR A 186 14.00 -1.51 10.87
C TYR A 186 14.54 -0.31 10.08
N VAL A 187 15.65 0.28 10.54
CA VAL A 187 16.28 1.41 9.85
C VAL A 187 16.80 1.01 8.46
N GLU A 188 17.41 -0.16 8.33
CA GLU A 188 17.95 -0.65 7.06
C GLU A 188 16.85 -1.16 6.11
N GLU A 189 15.71 -1.60 6.64
CA GLU A 189 14.53 -1.98 5.85
C GLU A 189 13.76 -0.75 5.31
N VAL A 190 13.59 0.27 6.15
CA VAL A 190 12.76 1.44 5.82
C VAL A 190 13.53 2.44 4.95
N ARG A 191 14.85 2.54 5.09
CA ARG A 191 15.66 3.54 4.38
C ARG A 191 15.63 3.37 2.84
N PRO A 192 15.81 2.18 2.25
CA PRO A 192 15.70 1.99 0.80
C PRO A 192 14.31 2.35 0.28
N TRP A 193 13.27 1.96 1.02
CA TRP A 193 11.89 2.26 0.68
C TRP A 193 11.59 3.76 0.74
N LEU A 194 12.05 4.46 1.79
CA LEU A 194 11.89 5.90 1.93
C LEU A 194 12.59 6.64 0.79
N ARG A 195 13.81 6.23 0.44
CA ARG A 195 14.54 6.80 -0.70
C ARG A 195 13.75 6.57 -1.99
N LYS A 196 13.36 5.33 -2.26
CA LYS A 196 12.57 4.98 -3.44
C LYS A 196 11.31 5.83 -3.57
N LEU A 197 10.49 5.93 -2.53
CA LEU A 197 9.28 6.75 -2.57
C LEU A 197 9.57 8.24 -2.71
N THR A 198 10.62 8.73 -2.04
CA THR A 198 11.01 10.13 -2.16
C THR A 198 11.46 10.44 -3.59
N ASP A 199 12.21 9.54 -4.22
CA ASP A 199 12.70 9.69 -5.59
C ASP A 199 11.54 9.58 -6.59
N GLU A 200 10.65 8.60 -6.43
CA GLU A 200 9.42 8.48 -7.23
C GLU A 200 8.52 9.71 -7.11
N ALA A 201 8.36 10.26 -5.90
CA ALA A 201 7.58 11.48 -5.67
C ALA A 201 8.24 12.72 -6.31
N LYS A 202 9.57 12.84 -6.26
CA LYS A 202 10.31 13.93 -6.92
C LYS A 202 10.20 13.84 -8.45
N GLU A 203 10.38 12.65 -9.01
CA GLU A 203 10.21 12.44 -10.45
C GLU A 203 8.80 12.83 -10.89
N PHE A 204 7.78 12.47 -10.11
CA PHE A 204 6.41 12.86 -10.39
C PHE A 204 6.23 14.38 -10.38
N ALA A 205 6.68 15.05 -9.32
CA ALA A 205 6.58 16.51 -9.22
C ALA A 205 7.34 17.25 -10.34
N ALA A 206 8.39 16.63 -10.89
CA ALA A 206 9.11 17.17 -12.04
C ALA A 206 8.35 17.01 -13.37
N ARG A 207 7.57 15.93 -13.54
CA ARG A 207 6.76 15.70 -14.75
C ARG A 207 5.56 16.65 -14.82
N ASP A 208 4.92 16.90 -13.69
CA ASP A 208 3.72 17.75 -13.60
C ASP A 208 4.02 19.22 -13.94
N LYS A 209 5.27 19.68 -13.74
CA LYS A 209 5.70 21.03 -14.12
C LYS A 209 5.87 21.24 -15.63
N ASN A 210 5.87 20.17 -16.42
CA ASN A 210 6.12 20.20 -17.87
C ASN A 210 4.85 19.98 -18.71
N THR A 211 3.68 19.94 -18.08
CA THR A 211 2.35 19.81 -18.69
C THR A 211 1.51 21.03 -18.37
#